data_AF-A0A917E3A6-F1
#
_entry.id   AF-A0A917E3A6-F1
#
_cell.length_a   1.000
_cell.length_b   1.000
_cell.length_c   1.000
_cell.angle_alpha   90.00
_cell.angle_beta   90.00
_cell.angle_gamma   90.00
#
_symmetry.space_group_name_H-M   'P 1'
#
loop_
_entity.id
_entity.type
_entity.pdbx_description
1 polymer ?
#
loop_
_entity_poly.entity_id
_entity_poly.type
_entity_poly.pdbx_seq_one_letter_code
_entity_poly.pdbx_strand_id
1 'polypeptide(L)'
;MGRKRRSFMSDQLKNELAKDLGFYETVQREGWGGIKAKDAGNMVKRAIQLAEQAAAKQHIQQQQPAAEAHRPSGQTYMAQATPDPYKPQSYTYRPQQPARGSGSSYVPGYMQTPPSGQQSFEPRP
;
A
#
# COMPACT_ATOMS: atom_id res chain seq x y z
N MET A 1 34.02 15.84 -10.66
CA MET A 1 33.46 15.63 -9.30
C MET A 1 33.74 14.20 -8.86
N GLY A 2 34.66 14.00 -7.93
CA GLY A 2 34.94 12.67 -7.38
C GLY A 2 33.69 12.12 -6.69
N ARG A 3 33.24 10.94 -7.09
CA ARG A 3 32.08 10.26 -6.48
C ARG A 3 32.44 9.93 -5.03
N LYS A 4 31.96 10.73 -4.08
CA LYS A 4 32.07 10.47 -2.65
C LYS A 4 31.53 9.06 -2.42
N ARG A 5 32.42 8.11 -2.10
CA ARG A 5 32.03 6.75 -1.75
C ARG A 5 31.11 6.85 -0.54
N ARG A 6 29.81 6.68 -0.76
CA ARG A 6 28.85 6.65 0.34
C ARG A 6 29.21 5.44 1.19
N SER A 7 29.61 5.69 2.44
CA SER A 7 29.76 4.61 3.40
C SER A 7 28.41 3.91 3.52
N PHE A 8 28.42 2.58 3.64
CA PHE A 8 27.19 1.78 3.77
C PHE A 8 26.38 2.15 5.01
N MET A 9 27.03 2.73 6.03
CA MET A 9 26.41 3.12 7.29
C MET A 9 26.93 4.49 7.74
N SER A 10 26.06 5.34 8.27
CA SER A 10 26.46 6.60 8.91
C SER A 10 27.21 6.32 10.20
N ASP A 11 28.08 7.23 10.62
CA ASP A 11 28.84 7.06 11.87
C ASP A 11 27.93 7.07 13.11
N GLN A 12 26.83 7.81 13.05
CA GLN A 12 25.78 7.74 14.07
C GLN A 12 25.20 6.32 14.18
N LEU A 13 24.81 5.71 13.05
CA LEU A 13 24.23 4.36 13.05
C LEU A 13 25.21 3.32 13.59
N LYS A 14 26.50 3.43 13.24
CA LYS A 14 27.53 2.54 13.79
C LYS A 14 27.61 2.67 15.32
N ASN A 15 27.60 3.90 15.84
CA ASN A 15 27.67 4.16 17.28
C ASN A 15 26.43 3.64 18.02
N GLU A 16 25.23 3.83 17.47
CA GLU A 16 23.99 3.31 18.05
C GLU A 16 23.99 1.78 18.09
N LEU A 17 24.35 1.13 16.99
CA LEU A 17 24.43 -0.32 16.94
C LEU A 17 25.51 -0.89 17.87
N ALA A 18 26.64 -0.20 18.02
CA ALA A 18 27.66 -0.60 18.97
C ALA A 18 27.17 -0.53 20.42
N LYS A 19 26.30 0.43 20.75
CA LYS A 19 25.66 0.53 22.07
C LYS A 19 24.62 -0.59 22.25
N ASP A 20 23.74 -0.80 21.27
CA ASP A 20 22.72 -1.85 21.30
C ASP A 20 23.32 -3.26 21.43
N LEU A 21 24.46 -3.49 20.78
CA LEU A 21 25.16 -4.77 20.79
C LEU A 21 26.19 -4.90 21.92
N GLY A 22 26.40 -3.83 22.72
CA GLY A 22 27.22 -3.86 23.93
C GLY A 22 28.74 -3.86 23.72
N PHE A 23 29.25 -3.50 22.55
CA PHE A 23 30.70 -3.42 22.28
C PHE A 23 31.21 -1.98 22.09
N TYR A 24 30.37 -0.99 22.39
CA TYR A 24 30.71 0.43 22.27
C TYR A 24 31.95 0.83 23.09
N GLU A 25 32.14 0.25 24.28
CA GLU A 25 33.31 0.51 25.12
C GLU A 25 34.62 0.09 24.44
N THR A 26 34.63 -1.04 23.73
CA THR A 26 35.78 -1.51 22.94
C THR A 26 36.07 -0.52 21.82
N VAL A 27 35.03 -0.02 21.13
CA VAL A 27 35.19 0.99 20.08
C VAL A 27 35.77 2.29 20.65
N GLN A 28 35.37 2.71 21.85
CA GLN A 28 35.94 3.91 22.47
C GLN A 28 37.40 3.73 22.89
N ARG A 29 37.77 2.54 23.40
CA ARG A 29 39.13 2.27 23.89
C ARG A 29 40.13 1.95 22.79
N GLU A 30 39.74 1.13 21.83
CA GLU A 30 40.62 0.53 20.82
C GLU A 30 40.28 0.99 19.39
N GLY A 31 39.16 1.70 19.22
CA GLY A 31 38.64 2.07 17.91
C GLY A 31 37.90 0.92 17.21
N TRP A 32 37.44 1.21 16.00
CA TRP A 32 36.72 0.22 15.16
C TRP A 32 37.60 -0.96 14.71
N GLY A 33 38.92 -0.84 14.82
CA GLY A 33 39.86 -1.93 14.51
C GLY A 33 40.01 -2.96 15.63
N GLY A 34 39.63 -2.63 16.86
CA GLY A 34 39.76 -3.52 18.03
C GLY A 34 38.55 -4.44 18.27
N ILE A 35 37.46 -4.25 17.54
CA ILE A 35 36.27 -5.10 17.69
C ILE A 35 36.51 -6.49 17.11
N LYS A 36 35.88 -7.52 17.69
CA LYS A 36 36.00 -8.88 17.17
C LYS A 36 35.24 -8.99 15.86
N ALA A 37 35.67 -9.92 14.99
CA ALA A 37 34.98 -10.20 13.73
C ALA A 37 33.50 -10.58 13.95
N LYS A 38 33.19 -11.24 15.08
CA LYS A 38 31.82 -11.57 15.49
C LYS A 38 30.97 -10.32 15.76
N ASP A 39 31.53 -9.30 16.39
CA ASP A 39 30.81 -8.06 16.74
C ASP A 39 30.52 -7.24 15.48
N ALA A 40 31.49 -7.16 14.57
CA ALA A 40 31.30 -6.56 13.25
C ALA A 40 30.21 -7.29 12.45
N GLY A 41 30.21 -8.63 12.45
CA GLY A 41 29.18 -9.44 11.78
C GLY A 41 27.79 -9.22 12.38
N ASN A 42 27.67 -9.18 13.71
CA ASN A 42 26.41 -8.89 14.40
C ASN A 42 25.90 -7.47 14.09
N MET A 43 26.80 -6.49 14.00
CA MET A 43 26.47 -5.12 13.60
C MET A 43 25.87 -5.06 12.21
N VAL A 44 26.53 -5.67 11.22
CA VAL A 44 26.04 -5.67 9.83
C VAL A 44 24.70 -6.40 9.74
N LYS A 45 24.56 -7.55 10.42
CA LYS A 45 23.29 -8.29 10.48
C LYS A 45 22.16 -7.43 11.02
N ARG A 46 22.41 -6.71 12.12
CA ARG A 46 21.41 -5.83 12.74
C ARG A 46 21.07 -4.63 11.85
N ALA A 47 22.07 -4.05 11.18
CA ALA A 47 21.88 -2.96 10.25
C ALA A 47 20.99 -3.36 9.06
N ILE A 48 21.20 -4.54 8.48
CA ILE A 48 20.38 -5.08 7.38
C ILE A 48 18.93 -5.25 7.84
N GLN A 49 18.71 -5.83 9.02
CA GLN A 49 17.35 -5.99 9.57
C GLN A 49 16.62 -4.65 9.72
N LEU A 50 17.30 -3.62 10.23
CA LEU A 50 16.72 -2.28 10.35
C LEU A 50 16.42 -1.67 8.98
N ALA A 51 17.30 -1.87 8.00
CA ALA A 51 17.09 -1.41 6.63
C ALA A 51 15.89 -2.09 5.96
N GLU A 52 15.73 -3.41 6.12
CA GLU A 52 14.57 -4.15 5.62
C GLU A 52 13.26 -3.65 6.26
N GLN A 53 13.25 -3.44 7.57
CA GLN A 53 12.09 -2.88 8.27
C GLN A 53 11.75 -1.46 7.81
N ALA A 54 12.76 -0.62 7.61
CA ALA A 54 12.57 0.73 7.09
C ALA A 54 12.02 0.72 5.67
N ALA A 55 12.56 -0.12 4.79
CA ALA A 55 12.10 -0.27 3.40
C ALA A 55 10.64 -0.75 3.34
N ALA A 56 10.26 -1.73 4.17
CA ALA A 56 8.89 -2.20 4.26
C ALA A 56 7.92 -1.08 4.70
N LYS A 57 8.32 -0.24 5.67
CA LYS A 57 7.51 0.92 6.11
C LYS A 57 7.37 1.99 5.03
N GLN A 58 8.44 2.27 4.29
CA GLN A 58 8.44 3.25 3.20
C GLN A 58 7.47 2.88 2.07
N HIS A 59 7.32 1.59 1.77
CA HIS A 59 6.39 1.11 0.75
C HIS A 59 4.91 1.33 1.15
N ILE A 60 4.57 1.15 2.44
CA ILE A 60 3.21 1.34 2.95
C ILE A 60 2.80 2.83 2.91
N GLN A 61 3.75 3.73 3.12
CA GLN A 61 3.47 5.17 3.18
C GLN A 61 3.22 5.80 1.80
N GLN A 62 3.67 5.17 0.72
CA GLN A 62 3.43 5.61 -0.66
C GLN A 62 2.06 5.17 -1.21
N GLN A 63 1.35 4.27 -0.54
CA GLN A 63 0.05 3.75 -0.98
C GLN A 63 -1.15 4.42 -0.30
N GLN A 64 -0.95 5.51 0.43
CA GLN A 64 -2.09 6.31 0.89
C GLN A 64 -2.65 7.10 -0.31
N PRO A 65 -3.88 6.82 -0.78
CA PRO A 65 -4.51 7.68 -1.76
C PRO A 65 -4.72 9.05 -1.09
N ALA A 66 -4.21 10.09 -1.73
CA ALA A 66 -4.51 11.48 -1.42
C ALA A 66 -6.01 11.77 -1.72
N ALA A 67 -6.91 11.22 -0.92
CA ALA A 67 -8.26 11.73 -0.80
C ALA A 67 -8.22 12.82 0.28
N GLU A 68 -8.77 14.00 -0.04
CA GLU A 68 -8.91 15.18 0.81
C GLU A 68 -7.68 16.07 1.00
N ALA A 69 -7.61 17.14 0.20
CA ALA A 69 -7.90 18.52 0.68
C ALA A 69 -7.42 19.60 -0.30
N HIS A 70 -8.20 19.89 -1.35
CA HIS A 70 -8.18 21.21 -2.04
C HIS A 70 -9.60 21.51 -2.55
N ARG A 71 -10.47 21.99 -1.66
CA ARG A 71 -11.71 22.70 -2.05
C ARG A 71 -11.39 24.20 -2.00
N PRO A 72 -11.20 24.91 -3.12
CA PRO A 72 -11.18 26.36 -3.08
C PRO A 72 -12.57 26.90 -2.75
N SER A 73 -12.54 27.91 -1.90
CA SER A 73 -13.58 28.78 -1.36
C SER A 73 -14.80 29.03 -2.25
N GLY A 74 -15.97 29.06 -1.62
CA GLY A 74 -17.26 29.29 -2.23
C GLY A 74 -17.31 30.55 -3.11
N GLN A 75 -17.84 30.36 -4.31
CA GLN A 75 -18.45 31.43 -5.07
C GLN A 75 -19.96 31.33 -4.86
N THR A 76 -20.53 32.40 -4.31
CA THR A 76 -21.96 32.66 -4.25
C THR A 76 -22.54 32.60 -5.66
N TYR A 77 -23.52 31.70 -5.87
CA TYR A 77 -24.36 31.69 -7.06
C TYR A 77 -25.60 32.54 -6.77
N MET A 78 -25.70 33.72 -7.37
CA MET A 78 -27.02 34.32 -7.65
C MET A 78 -27.44 33.83 -9.04
N ALA A 79 -27.90 32.58 -9.11
CA ALA A 79 -28.53 32.03 -10.30
C ALA A 79 -30.04 32.17 -10.13
N GLN A 80 -30.62 33.08 -10.90
CA GLN A 80 -32.06 33.26 -11.01
C GLN A 80 -32.63 31.95 -11.59
N ALA A 81 -33.58 31.36 -10.89
CA ALA A 81 -34.09 30.03 -11.19
C ALA A 81 -34.86 30.00 -12.53
N THR A 82 -34.26 29.39 -13.54
CA THR A 82 -35.00 28.66 -14.58
C THR A 82 -34.82 27.17 -14.31
N PRO A 83 -35.90 26.42 -14.00
CA PRO A 83 -35.78 24.98 -13.84
C PRO A 83 -35.54 24.32 -15.20
N ASP A 84 -34.30 23.89 -15.46
CA ASP A 84 -33.98 23.01 -16.58
C ASP A 84 -34.65 21.64 -16.37
N PRO A 85 -35.54 21.18 -17.28
CA PRO A 85 -36.28 19.92 -17.10
C PRO A 85 -35.44 18.66 -17.38
N TYR A 86 -34.15 18.79 -17.67
CA TYR A 86 -33.27 17.66 -17.97
C TYR A 86 -32.02 17.67 -17.07
N LYS A 87 -32.20 17.33 -15.79
CA LYS A 87 -31.07 16.92 -14.95
C LYS A 87 -31.20 15.43 -14.62
N PRO A 88 -30.29 14.57 -15.12
CA PRO A 88 -30.29 13.18 -14.71
C PRO A 88 -29.89 13.09 -13.24
N GLN A 89 -30.74 12.46 -12.42
CA GLN A 89 -30.38 12.15 -11.04
C GLN A 89 -29.23 11.15 -11.04
N SER A 90 -28.12 11.51 -10.41
CA SER A 90 -27.00 10.59 -10.21
C SER A 90 -27.46 9.49 -9.26
N TYR A 91 -27.79 8.32 -9.81
CA TYR A 91 -27.97 7.10 -9.03
C TYR A 91 -26.64 6.77 -8.38
N THR A 92 -26.46 7.15 -7.12
CA THR A 92 -25.40 6.56 -6.31
C THR A 92 -25.84 5.13 -6.02
N TYR A 93 -25.20 4.19 -6.70
CA TYR A 93 -25.40 2.78 -6.40
C TYR A 93 -24.79 2.56 -5.02
N ARG A 94 -25.62 2.43 -3.99
CA ARG A 94 -25.19 2.01 -2.66
C ARG A 94 -25.10 0.49 -2.68
N PRO A 95 -23.90 -0.13 -2.78
CA PRO A 95 -23.81 -1.57 -2.69
C PRO A 95 -24.26 -2.00 -1.30
N GLN A 96 -25.33 -2.78 -1.23
CA GLN A 96 -25.71 -3.47 0.00
C GLN A 96 -24.62 -4.50 0.30
N GLN A 97 -23.90 -4.31 1.41
CA GLN A 97 -22.95 -5.31 1.88
C GLN A 97 -23.76 -6.56 2.25
N PRO A 98 -23.48 -7.75 1.68
CA PRO A 98 -24.17 -8.95 2.09
C PRO A 98 -23.83 -9.23 3.55
N ALA A 99 -24.87 -9.38 4.37
CA ALA A 99 -24.76 -9.84 5.73
C ALA A 99 -23.92 -11.13 5.74
N ARG A 100 -22.87 -11.16 6.56
CA ARG A 100 -22.08 -12.37 6.80
C ARG A 100 -23.01 -13.46 7.34
N GLY A 101 -23.37 -14.41 6.49
CA GLY A 101 -24.22 -15.55 6.84
C GLY A 101 -24.27 -16.57 5.70
N SER A 102 -23.46 -17.62 5.84
CA SER A 102 -23.57 -18.96 5.24
C SER A 102 -24.07 -19.10 3.79
N GLY A 103 -23.12 -19.37 2.89
CA GLY A 103 -23.22 -20.30 1.77
C GLY A 103 -24.54 -20.41 1.00
N SER A 104 -24.70 -19.61 -0.05
CA SER A 104 -25.54 -19.99 -1.19
C SER A 104 -25.08 -19.20 -2.42
N SER A 105 -24.48 -19.90 -3.39
CA SER A 105 -23.96 -19.33 -4.63
C SER A 105 -25.11 -18.97 -5.57
N TYR A 106 -25.55 -17.71 -5.54
CA TYR A 106 -26.56 -17.24 -6.48
C TYR A 106 -25.92 -17.05 -7.87
N VAL A 107 -26.30 -17.87 -8.84
CA VAL A 107 -25.90 -17.71 -10.25
C VAL A 107 -26.98 -16.90 -10.97
N PRO A 108 -26.66 -15.75 -11.59
CA PRO A 108 -27.62 -14.95 -12.34
C PRO A 108 -28.23 -15.74 -13.51
N GLY A 109 -29.54 -15.64 -13.74
CA GLY A 109 -30.29 -16.50 -14.68
C GLY A 109 -29.85 -16.43 -16.15
N TYR A 110 -29.05 -15.44 -16.56
CA TYR A 110 -28.45 -15.39 -17.90
C TYR A 110 -27.18 -16.24 -18.03
N MET A 111 -26.65 -16.77 -16.93
CA MET A 111 -25.50 -17.69 -16.90
C MET A 111 -25.95 -19.15 -16.75
N GLN A 112 -27.27 -19.42 -16.73
CA GLN A 112 -27.78 -20.79 -16.80
C GLN A 112 -27.64 -21.26 -18.26
N THR A 113 -26.65 -22.11 -18.52
CA THR A 113 -26.54 -22.81 -19.80
C THR A 113 -27.83 -23.58 -20.05
N PRO A 114 -28.54 -23.36 -21.17
CA PRO A 114 -29.77 -24.11 -21.46
C PRO A 114 -29.43 -25.60 -21.55
N PRO A 115 -30.30 -26.50 -21.05
CA PRO A 115 -30.06 -27.92 -21.13
C PRO A 115 -29.97 -28.34 -22.60
N SER A 116 -28.87 -28.98 -22.95
CA SER A 116 -28.62 -29.61 -24.24
C SER A 116 -29.64 -30.72 -24.48
N GLY A 117 -30.77 -30.38 -25.09
CA GLY A 117 -31.85 -31.32 -25.33
C GLY A 117 -32.99 -30.73 -26.14
N GLN A 118 -32.85 -30.85 -27.46
CA GLN A 118 -33.93 -30.91 -28.45
C GLN A 118 -34.89 -29.71 -28.57
N GLN A 119 -34.72 -28.96 -29.65
CA GLN A 119 -35.87 -28.59 -30.47
C GLN A 119 -35.38 -28.21 -31.88
N SER A 120 -35.35 -29.22 -32.75
CA SER A 120 -35.29 -29.05 -34.18
C SER A 120 -36.54 -28.29 -34.61
N PHE A 121 -36.40 -27.02 -34.98
CA PHE A 121 -37.44 -26.30 -35.69
C PHE A 121 -37.13 -26.41 -37.19
N GLU A 122 -37.75 -27.39 -37.84
CA GLU A 122 -37.90 -27.39 -39.30
C GLU A 122 -38.81 -26.21 -39.70
N PRO A 123 -38.44 -25.44 -40.73
CA PRO A 123 -39.37 -24.50 -41.34
C PRO A 123 -40.43 -25.26 -42.15
N ARG A 124 -41.70 -25.09 -41.79
CA ARG A 124 -42.86 -25.56 -42.58
C ARG A 124 -43.09 -24.65 -43.79
N PRO A 125 -43.69 -25.18 -44.89
CA PRO A 125 -43.52 -24.69 -46.26
C PRO A 125 -44.10 -23.30 -46.53
#